data_AF-A0A5C7Z097-F1
#
_entry.id   AF-A0A5C7Z097-F1
#
_cell.length_a   1.000
_cell.length_b   1.000
_cell.length_c   1.000
_cell.angle_alpha   90.00
_cell.angle_beta   90.00
_cell.angle_gamma   90.00
#
_symmetry.space_group_name_H-M   'P 1'
#
loop_
_entity.id
_entity.type
_entity.pdbx_description
1 polymer ?
#
loop_
_entity_poly.entity_id
_entity_poly.type
_entity_poly.pdbx_seq_one_letter_code
_entity_poly.pdbx_strand_id
1 'polypeptide(L)'
;NTITYETINCKEGKEFAKQMEKHEVIMSDVLEIQTIKEKLFPDFKGVIKSLGAWGGDFVMAISKDNPKEYFKEKGYPVVLSYEEMIL
;
A
#
# COMPACT_ATOMS: atom_id res chain seq x y z
N ASN A 1 6.60 -10.42 -15.42
CA ASN A 1 7.36 -9.86 -14.26
C ASN A 1 7.81 -8.41 -14.44
N THR A 2 7.20 -7.62 -15.33
CA THR A 2 7.59 -6.22 -15.58
C THR A 2 7.54 -5.34 -14.33
N ILE A 3 6.47 -5.44 -13.52
CA ILE A 3 6.30 -4.64 -12.30
C ILE A 3 7.44 -4.86 -11.31
N THR A 4 7.88 -6.12 -11.12
CA THR A 4 9.00 -6.43 -10.23
C THR A 4 10.28 -5.73 -10.67
N TYR A 5 10.61 -5.81 -11.97
CA TYR A 5 11.79 -5.14 -12.50
C TYR A 5 11.68 -3.61 -12.41
N GLU A 6 10.52 -3.04 -12.73
CA GLU A 6 10.30 -1.59 -12.61
C GLU A 6 10.42 -1.13 -11.16
N THR A 7 9.85 -1.89 -10.21
CA THR A 7 9.90 -1.60 -8.77
C THR A 7 11.34 -1.58 -8.24
N ILE A 8 12.15 -2.60 -8.58
CA ILE A 8 13.55 -2.69 -8.13
C ILE A 8 14.40 -1.53 -8.67
N ASN A 9 14.09 -1.06 -9.88
CA ASN A 9 14.83 0.01 -10.54
C ASN A 9 14.26 1.42 -10.28
N CYS A 10 13.23 1.55 -9.43
CA CYS A 10 12.65 2.85 -9.07
C CYS A 10 13.70 3.73 -8.38
N LYS A 11 13.78 4.99 -8.81
CA LYS A 11 14.65 6.01 -8.18
C LYS A 11 13.89 7.02 -7.32
N GLU A 12 12.56 7.03 -7.45
CA GLU A 12 11.69 7.99 -6.79
C GLU A 12 10.49 7.29 -6.15
N GLY A 13 10.07 7.77 -4.97
CA GLY A 13 8.95 7.20 -4.25
C GLY A 13 7.63 7.23 -5.03
N LYS A 14 7.43 8.21 -5.93
CA LYS A 14 6.25 8.29 -6.79
C LYS A 14 6.20 7.14 -7.79
N GLU A 15 7.33 6.77 -8.38
CA GLU A 15 7.37 5.64 -9.32
C GLU A 15 7.13 4.32 -8.58
N PHE A 16 7.74 4.15 -7.40
CA PHE A 16 7.47 3.01 -6.54
C PHE A 16 5.98 2.90 -6.18
N ALA A 17 5.36 4.01 -5.75
CA ALA A 17 3.94 4.07 -5.42
C ALA A 17 3.05 3.65 -6.60
N LYS A 18 3.35 4.15 -7.80
CA LYS A 18 2.64 3.79 -9.03
C LYS A 18 2.74 2.28 -9.32
N GLN A 19 3.91 1.68 -9.14
CA GLN A 19 4.09 0.24 -9.35
C GLN A 19 3.33 -0.59 -8.31
N MET A 20 3.27 -0.13 -7.05
CA MET A 20 2.51 -0.80 -6.00
C MET A 20 1.00 -0.72 -6.24
N GLU A 21 0.50 0.42 -6.71
CA GLU A 21 -0.91 0.59 -7.09
C GLU A 21 -1.28 -0.32 -8.27
N LYS A 22 -0.48 -0.33 -9.34
CA LYS A 22 -0.69 -1.26 -10.47
C LYS A 22 -0.73 -2.72 -10.00
N HIS A 23 0.19 -3.09 -9.12
CA HIS A 23 0.23 -4.45 -8.59
C HIS A 23 -1.02 -4.78 -7.79
N GLU A 24 -1.51 -3.85 -6.96
CA GLU A 24 -2.74 -4.05 -6.20
C GLU A 24 -3.96 -4.25 -7.11
N VAL A 25 -4.10 -3.44 -8.17
CA VAL A 25 -5.20 -3.55 -9.15
C VAL A 25 -5.16 -4.89 -9.89
N ILE A 26 -3.98 -5.32 -10.35
CA ILE A 26 -3.87 -6.63 -11.02
C ILE A 26 -4.25 -7.77 -10.07
N MET A 27 -3.82 -7.68 -8.80
CA MET A 27 -4.15 -8.71 -7.82
C MET A 27 -5.63 -8.70 -7.45
N SER A 28 -6.26 -7.52 -7.37
CA SER A 28 -7.70 -7.42 -7.11
C SER A 28 -8.52 -8.06 -8.22
N ASP A 29 -8.10 -7.87 -9.48
CA ASP A 29 -8.73 -8.51 -10.64
C ASP A 29 -8.56 -10.04 -10.61
N VAL A 30 -7.34 -10.52 -10.33
CA VAL A 30 -7.03 -11.96 -10.27
C VAL A 30 -7.78 -12.67 -9.14
N LEU A 31 -7.94 -12.00 -8.00
CA LEU A 31 -8.61 -12.55 -6.82
C LEU A 31 -10.12 -12.27 -6.80
N GLU A 32 -10.63 -11.50 -7.76
CA GLU A 32 -12.03 -11.06 -7.86
C GLU A 32 -12.54 -10.36 -6.57
N ILE A 33 -11.70 -9.53 -5.97
CA ILE A 33 -12.03 -8.74 -4.77
C ILE A 33 -11.78 -7.26 -5.03
N GLN A 34 -12.41 -6.37 -4.26
CA GLN A 34 -12.06 -4.94 -4.29
C GLN A 34 -10.69 -4.69 -3.67
N THR A 35 -9.99 -3.66 -4.14
CA THR A 35 -8.74 -3.23 -3.50
C THR A 35 -9.02 -2.77 -2.06
N ILE A 36 -8.02 -2.90 -1.18
CA ILE A 36 -8.17 -2.43 0.21
C ILE A 36 -8.39 -0.90 0.28
N LYS A 37 -7.81 -0.14 -0.66
CA LYS A 37 -8.05 1.30 -0.76
C LYS A 37 -9.53 1.60 -0.99
N GLU A 38 -10.15 0.98 -1.99
CA GLU A 38 -11.56 1.20 -2.31
C GLU A 38 -12.48 0.79 -1.16
N LYS A 39 -12.16 -0.34 -0.52
CA LYS A 39 -13.02 -0.93 0.52
C LYS A 39 -12.92 -0.18 1.86
N LEU A 40 -11.72 0.22 2.29
CA LEU A 40 -11.47 0.70 3.65
C LEU A 40 -10.95 2.14 3.73
N PHE A 41 -10.27 2.62 2.68
CA PHE A 41 -9.56 3.90 2.69
C PHE A 41 -9.83 4.75 1.42
N PRO A 42 -11.10 4.93 1.00
CA PRO A 42 -11.42 5.56 -0.28
C PRO A 42 -10.99 7.04 -0.33
N ASP A 43 -10.87 7.69 0.83
CA ASP A 43 -10.47 9.08 1.01
C ASP A 43 -8.95 9.26 1.23
N PHE A 44 -8.16 8.17 1.27
CA PHE A 44 -6.73 8.26 1.53
C PHE A 44 -5.96 8.89 0.37
N LYS A 45 -5.24 9.97 0.67
CA LYS A 45 -4.39 10.71 -0.27
C LYS A 45 -3.01 10.03 -0.38
N GLY A 46 -2.99 8.88 -1.03
CA GLY A 46 -1.79 8.09 -1.26
C GLY A 46 -2.10 6.76 -1.94
N VAL A 47 -1.15 5.84 -1.91
CA VAL A 47 -1.32 4.46 -2.39
C VAL A 47 -1.44 3.53 -1.19
N ILE A 48 -2.39 2.60 -1.27
CA ILE A 48 -2.54 1.50 -0.32
C ILE A 48 -2.32 0.21 -1.09
N LYS A 49 -1.51 -0.67 -0.52
CA LYS A 49 -1.25 -2.00 -1.04
C LYS A 49 -1.39 -3.03 0.10
N SER A 50 -2.05 -4.14 -0.18
CA SER A 50 -2.08 -5.30 0.73
C SER A 50 -0.68 -5.91 0.92
N LEU A 51 -0.32 -6.26 2.16
CA LEU A 51 0.87 -7.02 2.52
C LEU A 51 0.46 -8.36 3.17
N GLY A 52 1.05 -9.47 2.73
CA GLY A 52 0.71 -10.81 3.21
C GLY A 52 -0.37 -11.49 2.36
N ALA A 53 -1.05 -12.49 2.91
CA ALA A 53 -1.94 -13.40 2.15
C ALA A 53 -3.32 -12.81 1.78
N TRP A 54 -3.45 -11.49 1.64
CA TRP A 54 -4.71 -10.80 1.27
C TRP A 54 -5.92 -11.17 2.16
N GLY A 55 -5.65 -11.50 3.44
CA GLY A 55 -6.62 -12.03 4.40
C GLY A 55 -6.65 -11.34 5.76
N GLY A 56 -5.85 -10.29 6.00
CA GLY A 56 -6.04 -9.40 7.16
C GLY A 56 -4.84 -9.04 8.05
N ASP A 57 -3.59 -9.05 7.57
CA ASP A 57 -2.42 -8.76 8.44
C ASP A 57 -1.99 -7.28 8.40
N PHE A 58 -1.39 -6.83 7.29
CA PHE A 58 -0.87 -5.48 7.17
C PHE A 58 -1.19 -4.88 5.80
N VAL A 59 -1.21 -3.55 5.75
CA VAL A 59 -1.19 -2.79 4.50
C VAL A 59 0.05 -1.92 4.46
N MET A 60 0.61 -1.77 3.27
CA MET A 60 1.60 -0.74 2.98
C MET A 60 0.86 0.52 2.55
N ALA A 61 1.18 1.62 3.21
CA ALA A 61 0.70 2.95 2.85
C ALA A 61 1.87 3.81 2.35
N ILE A 62 1.69 4.42 1.18
CA ILE A 62 2.68 5.33 0.60
C ILE A 62 2.02 6.69 0.42
N SER A 63 2.49 7.69 1.14
CA SER A 63 1.95 9.05 1.13
C SER A 63 3.08 10.08 1.18
N LYS A 64 2.80 11.28 0.71
CA LYS A 64 3.74 12.42 0.81
C LYS A 64 3.79 12.97 2.23
N ASP A 65 2.64 13.03 2.88
CA ASP A 65 2.47 13.52 4.26
C ASP A 65 2.41 12.34 5.22
N ASN A 66 2.68 12.59 6.50
CA ASN A 66 2.62 11.55 7.54
C ASN A 66 1.17 11.07 7.75
N PRO A 67 0.86 9.78 7.49
CA PRO A 67 -0.52 9.30 7.52
C PRO A 67 -0.92 8.72 8.88
N LYS A 68 -0.07 8.79 9.91
CA LYS A 68 -0.29 8.14 11.22
C LYS A 68 -1.63 8.52 11.86
N GLU A 69 -1.98 9.82 11.84
CA GLU A 69 -3.24 10.30 12.42
C GLU A 69 -4.46 9.77 11.67
N TYR A 70 -4.44 9.82 10.33
CA TYR A 70 -5.51 9.27 9.49
C TYR A 70 -5.82 7.80 9.82
N PHE A 71 -4.79 6.94 9.89
CA PHE A 71 -5.00 5.53 10.21
C PHE A 71 -5.48 5.31 11.64
N LYS A 72 -4.96 6.09 12.59
CA LYS A 72 -5.40 6.02 13.99
C LYS A 72 -6.88 6.39 14.13
N GLU A 73 -7.34 7.45 13.47
CA GLU A 73 -8.75 7.86 13.44
C GLU A 73 -9.66 6.81 12.78
N LYS A 74 -9.15 6.07 11.79
CA LYS A 74 -9.86 4.94 11.15
C LYS A 74 -9.85 3.65 11.98
N GLY A 75 -9.25 3.65 13.17
CA GLY A 75 -9.20 2.48 14.06
C GLY A 75 -7.99 1.55 13.88
N TYR A 76 -6.94 2.01 13.20
CA TYR A 76 -5.68 1.28 12.98
C TYR A 76 -4.54 1.95 13.77
N PRO A 77 -4.37 1.63 15.06
CA PRO A 77 -3.43 2.34 15.94
C PRO A 77 -1.96 1.98 15.71
N VAL A 78 -1.69 0.85 15.06
CA VAL A 78 -0.33 0.37 14.77
C VAL A 78 0.06 0.83 13.37
N VAL A 79 0.94 1.83 13.30
CA VAL A 79 1.49 2.36 12.04
C VAL A 79 3.00 2.41 12.17
N LEU A 80 3.66 1.44 11.53
CA LEU A 80 5.11 1.30 11.52
C LEU A 80 5.66 1.98 10.26
N SER A 81 6.68 2.82 10.43
CA SER A 81 7.49 3.29 9.32
C SER A 81 8.39 2.17 8.80
N TYR A 82 8.88 2.31 7.57
CA TYR A 82 9.78 1.32 7.00
C TYR A 82 11.07 1.13 7.84
N GLU A 83 11.61 2.22 8.39
CA GLU A 83 12.79 2.19 9.27
C GLU A 83 12.55 1.40 10.56
N GLU A 84 11.31 1.38 11.08
CA GLU A 84 10.95 0.57 12.25
C GLU A 84 10.81 -0.93 11.92
N MET A 85 10.62 -1.27 10.64
CA MET A 85 10.43 -2.66 10.19
C MET A 85 11.74 -3.33 9.76
N ILE A 86 12.71 -2.57 9.26
CA ILE A 86 14.00 -3.10 8.81
C ILE A 86 14.99 -3.17 9.98
N LEU A 87 15.80 -4.22 10.03
CA LEU A 87 16.87 -4.42 11.02
C LEU A 87 18.24 -4.08 10.43
#